data_AF-A0A9K3JNG6-F1
#
_entry.id   AF-A0A9K3JNG6-F1
#
_cell.length_a   1.000
_cell.length_b   1.000
_cell.length_c   1.000
_cell.angle_alpha   90.00
_cell.angle_beta   90.00
_cell.angle_gamma   90.00
#
_symmetry.space_group_name_H-M   'P 1'
#
loop_
_entity.id
_entity.type
_entity.pdbx_description
1 polymer ?
#
loop_
_entity_poly.entity_id
_entity_poly.type
_entity_poly.pdbx_seq_one_letter_code
_entity_poly.pdbx_strand_id
1 'polypeptide(L)'
;MKEALSSPMKALVAGSLLEHQSMDVKVSVASCLCEITRITAPEAPYSDEELKGVFQCIVSSLENLSDKSSRFYDKRVSILDSISKVRSCIIMLDLECYDLIVKMFEHFLNAVRDHHHGIAFSLMVNIMALVLEESKDISLDMLKPFLKSVKNNKEGILPVARKLGEEVIKKFADKIQPYLNKAMTNLNKAMTNLNDSLAHYSQVLTYVCEGTTHFAENNAEVLRCRKRLSILRRQ
;
A
#
# COMPACT_ATOMS: atom_id res chain seq x y z
N MET A 1 -27.51 17.32 0.98
CA MET A 1 -26.06 17.09 0.68
C MET A 1 -25.87 16.06 -0.44
N LYS A 2 -26.46 14.86 -0.36
CA LYS A 2 -26.39 13.84 -1.44
C LYS A 2 -26.87 14.36 -2.81
N GLU A 3 -27.96 15.13 -2.87
CA GLU A 3 -28.45 15.70 -4.13
C GLU A 3 -27.46 16.67 -4.79
N ALA A 4 -26.78 17.52 -4.01
CA ALA A 4 -25.79 18.47 -4.52
C ALA A 4 -24.54 17.78 -5.10
N LEU A 5 -24.20 16.59 -4.60
CA LEU A 5 -23.07 15.80 -5.07
C LEU A 5 -23.44 14.89 -6.26
N SER A 6 -24.72 14.65 -6.53
CA SER A 6 -25.16 13.70 -7.56
C SER A 6 -24.60 13.99 -8.96
N SER A 7 -24.62 15.25 -9.38
CA SER A 7 -24.10 15.67 -10.70
C SER A 7 -22.57 15.59 -10.75
N PRO A 8 -21.81 16.17 -9.80
CA PRO A 8 -20.35 15.98 -9.73
C PRO A 8 -19.92 14.51 -9.66
N MET A 9 -20.61 13.68 -8.87
CA MET A 9 -20.28 12.26 -8.71
C MET A 9 -20.36 11.52 -10.03
N LYS A 10 -21.44 11.71 -10.80
CA LYS A 10 -21.61 11.12 -12.14
C LYS A 10 -20.58 11.61 -13.14
N ALA A 11 -20.24 12.90 -13.10
CA ALA A 11 -19.26 13.47 -14.01
C ALA A 11 -17.85 12.91 -13.76
N LEU A 12 -17.44 12.77 -12.49
CA LEU A 12 -16.09 12.34 -12.10
C LEU A 12 -15.75 10.89 -12.46
N VAL A 13 -16.77 10.02 -12.60
CA VAL A 13 -16.58 8.63 -13.03
C VAL A 13 -16.70 8.43 -14.54
N ALA A 14 -16.93 9.50 -15.31
CA ALA A 14 -16.91 9.42 -16.76
C ALA A 14 -15.51 9.00 -17.25
N GLY A 15 -15.45 8.06 -18.20
CA GLY A 15 -14.19 7.54 -18.75
C GLY A 15 -13.28 8.65 -19.30
N SER A 16 -13.85 9.73 -19.85
CA SER A 16 -13.12 10.91 -20.31
C SER A 16 -12.29 11.60 -19.23
N LEU A 17 -12.67 11.48 -17.95
CA LEU A 17 -11.92 12.01 -16.81
C LEU A 17 -11.05 10.95 -16.14
N LEU A 18 -11.58 9.74 -15.90
CA LEU A 18 -10.82 8.67 -15.24
C LEU A 18 -9.60 8.23 -16.05
N GLU A 19 -9.76 8.15 -17.37
CA GLU A 19 -8.73 7.65 -18.30
C GLU A 19 -7.99 8.79 -19.01
N HIS A 20 -8.18 10.04 -18.56
CA HIS A 20 -7.62 11.21 -19.18
C HIS A 20 -6.08 11.12 -19.33
N GLN A 21 -5.53 11.55 -20.47
CA GLN A 21 -4.10 11.39 -20.76
C GLN A 21 -3.21 12.28 -19.87
N SER A 22 -3.68 13.48 -19.52
CA SER A 22 -2.96 14.36 -18.59
C SER A 22 -2.97 13.83 -17.15
N MET A 23 -1.79 13.60 -16.59
CA MET A 23 -1.61 13.20 -15.20
C MET A 23 -2.10 14.24 -14.20
N ASP A 24 -2.06 15.52 -14.56
CA ASP A 24 -2.52 16.62 -13.70
C ASP A 24 -4.05 16.58 -13.51
N VAL A 25 -4.76 16.22 -14.59
CA VAL A 25 -6.20 15.97 -14.56
C VAL A 25 -6.48 14.75 -13.70
N LYS A 26 -5.77 13.64 -13.90
CA LYS A 26 -5.93 12.41 -13.10
C LYS A 26 -5.72 12.66 -11.60
N VAL A 27 -4.68 13.40 -11.20
CA VAL A 27 -4.47 13.73 -9.77
C VAL A 27 -5.59 14.60 -9.21
N SER A 28 -6.09 15.55 -10.00
CA SER A 28 -7.19 16.41 -9.55
C SER A 28 -8.50 15.62 -9.43
N VAL A 29 -8.80 14.74 -10.39
CA VAL A 29 -9.96 13.85 -10.37
C VAL A 29 -9.86 12.87 -9.20
N ALA A 30 -8.72 12.20 -9.02
CA ALA A 30 -8.47 11.28 -7.91
C ALA A 30 -8.63 11.97 -6.55
N SER A 31 -8.11 13.20 -6.39
CA SER A 31 -8.30 13.98 -5.18
C SER A 31 -9.77 14.26 -4.89
N CYS A 32 -10.56 14.63 -5.90
CA CYS A 32 -12.01 14.83 -5.74
C CYS A 32 -12.73 13.52 -5.39
N LEU A 33 -12.37 12.41 -6.04
CA LEU A 33 -12.95 11.09 -5.78
C LEU A 33 -12.68 10.64 -4.33
N CYS A 34 -11.44 10.81 -3.84
CA CYS A 34 -11.09 10.55 -2.44
C CYS A 34 -11.97 11.32 -1.46
N GLU A 35 -12.22 12.61 -1.75
CA GLU A 35 -13.08 13.46 -0.92
C GLU A 35 -14.54 13.03 -0.97
N ILE A 36 -15.06 12.66 -2.15
CA ILE A 36 -16.41 12.11 -2.29
C ILE A 36 -16.55 10.83 -1.47
N THR A 37 -15.63 9.88 -1.61
CA THR A 37 -15.64 8.64 -0.83
C THR A 37 -15.61 8.91 0.67
N ARG A 38 -14.84 9.93 1.11
CA ARG A 38 -14.80 10.34 2.52
C ARG A 38 -16.14 10.92 2.99
N ILE A 39 -16.78 11.77 2.18
CA ILE A 39 -18.03 12.46 2.52
C ILE A 39 -19.22 11.51 2.53
N THR A 40 -19.26 10.54 1.60
CA THR A 40 -20.39 9.60 1.49
C THR A 40 -20.28 8.41 2.44
N ALA A 41 -19.10 8.17 3.03
CA ALA A 41 -18.91 7.13 4.01
C ALA A 41 -19.94 7.24 5.17
N PRO A 42 -20.52 6.11 5.63
CA PRO A 42 -20.13 4.74 5.34
C PRO A 42 -20.72 4.16 4.03
N GLU A 43 -21.62 4.87 3.34
CA GLU A 43 -22.22 4.36 2.12
C GLU A 43 -21.27 4.51 0.91
N ALA A 44 -21.18 3.44 0.11
CA ALA A 44 -20.42 3.46 -1.12
C ALA A 44 -21.01 4.52 -2.09
N PRO A 45 -20.18 5.45 -2.60
CA PRO A 45 -20.67 6.49 -3.53
C PRO A 45 -21.02 5.96 -4.93
N TYR A 46 -20.53 4.78 -5.27
CA TYR A 46 -20.50 4.22 -6.62
C TYR A 46 -20.73 2.70 -6.59
N SER A 47 -21.07 2.10 -7.73
CA SER A 47 -21.12 0.64 -7.86
C SER A 47 -19.71 0.02 -7.80
N ASP A 48 -19.63 -1.30 -7.63
CA ASP A 48 -18.37 -2.04 -7.57
C ASP A 48 -17.53 -1.86 -8.86
N GLU A 49 -18.17 -1.89 -10.03
CA GLU A 49 -17.52 -1.65 -11.33
C GLU A 49 -16.98 -0.22 -11.46
N GLU A 50 -17.76 0.77 -11.02
CA GLU A 50 -17.33 2.17 -11.01
C GLU A 50 -16.17 2.38 -10.03
N LEU A 51 -16.23 1.76 -8.84
CA LEU A 51 -15.17 1.82 -7.83
C LEU A 51 -13.86 1.25 -8.35
N LYS A 52 -13.87 0.19 -9.16
CA LYS A 52 -12.66 -0.34 -9.82
C LYS A 52 -12.00 0.72 -10.71
N GLY A 53 -12.80 1.45 -11.51
CA GLY A 53 -12.30 2.58 -12.32
C GLY A 53 -11.77 3.74 -11.48
N VAL A 54 -12.47 4.06 -10.37
CA VAL A 54 -12.04 5.08 -9.40
C VAL A 54 -10.69 4.71 -8.79
N PHE A 55 -10.53 3.48 -8.30
CA PHE A 55 -9.25 3.04 -7.73
C PHE A 55 -8.14 3.01 -8.77
N GLN A 56 -8.42 2.61 -10.01
CA GLN A 56 -7.44 2.66 -11.09
C GLN A 56 -6.91 4.09 -11.30
N CYS A 57 -7.80 5.09 -11.29
CA CYS A 57 -7.44 6.51 -11.38
C CYS A 57 -6.60 6.95 -10.16
N ILE A 58 -7.05 6.60 -8.94
CA ILE A 58 -6.35 6.93 -7.69
C ILE A 58 -4.94 6.35 -7.67
N VAL A 59 -4.77 5.05 -7.93
CA VAL A 59 -3.44 4.43 -7.88
C VAL A 59 -2.52 4.96 -8.98
N SER A 60 -3.04 5.19 -10.19
CA SER A 60 -2.25 5.83 -11.27
C SER A 60 -1.81 7.24 -10.87
N SER A 61 -2.61 7.96 -10.08
CA SER A 61 -2.25 9.27 -9.53
C SER A 61 -1.16 9.23 -8.45
N LEU A 62 -0.57 8.08 -8.14
CA LEU A 62 0.53 7.94 -7.18
C LEU A 62 1.89 7.61 -7.84
N GLU A 63 1.93 7.43 -9.17
CA GLU A 63 3.14 7.01 -9.89
C GLU A 63 4.34 7.96 -9.73
N ASN A 64 4.10 9.27 -9.81
CA ASN A 64 5.16 10.30 -9.74
C ASN A 64 5.23 10.98 -8.37
N LEU A 65 4.94 10.24 -7.30
CA LEU A 65 4.95 10.79 -5.94
C LEU A 65 6.34 11.30 -5.52
N SER A 66 7.44 10.87 -6.17
CA SER A 66 8.79 11.35 -5.88
C SER A 66 9.06 12.79 -6.32
N ASP A 67 8.24 13.34 -7.21
CA ASP A 67 8.45 14.66 -7.78
C ASP A 67 7.88 15.75 -6.86
N LYS A 68 8.70 16.14 -5.87
CA LYS A 68 8.39 17.24 -4.96
C LYS A 68 8.31 18.61 -5.65
N SER A 69 8.85 18.76 -6.87
CA SER A 69 8.77 20.01 -7.63
C SER A 69 7.42 20.17 -8.34
N SER A 70 6.65 19.09 -8.48
CA SER A 70 5.31 19.13 -9.05
C SER A 70 4.37 20.00 -8.22
N ARG A 71 3.66 20.91 -8.87
CA ARG A 71 2.54 21.67 -8.27
C ARG A 71 1.40 20.80 -7.73
N PHE A 72 1.41 19.50 -8.03
CA PHE A 72 0.41 18.53 -7.57
C PHE A 72 0.92 17.61 -6.47
N TYR A 73 2.16 17.78 -6.00
CA TYR A 73 2.75 16.95 -4.95
C TYR A 73 1.86 16.91 -3.69
N ASP A 74 1.43 18.08 -3.19
CA ASP A 74 0.56 18.16 -2.00
C ASP A 74 -0.80 17.47 -2.20
N LYS A 75 -1.33 17.47 -3.43
CA LYS A 75 -2.54 16.71 -3.75
C LYS A 75 -2.28 15.21 -3.69
N ARG A 76 -1.15 14.73 -4.18
CA ARG A 76 -0.79 13.30 -4.10
C ARG A 76 -0.58 12.85 -2.64
N VAL A 77 0.03 13.70 -1.81
CA VAL A 77 0.14 13.44 -0.36
C VAL A 77 -1.25 13.44 0.30
N SER A 78 -2.15 14.34 -0.08
CA SER A 78 -3.54 14.36 0.39
C SER A 78 -4.32 13.11 -0.04
N ILE A 79 -4.07 12.58 -1.24
CA ILE A 79 -4.64 11.32 -1.72
C ILE A 79 -4.16 10.16 -0.83
N LEU A 80 -2.86 10.05 -0.54
CA LEU A 80 -2.34 9.05 0.40
C LEU A 80 -3.00 9.15 1.77
N ASP A 81 -3.11 10.37 2.30
CA ASP A 81 -3.72 10.63 3.60
C ASP A 81 -5.19 10.17 3.61
N SER A 82 -5.93 10.46 2.54
CA SER A 82 -7.32 10.01 2.39
C SER A 82 -7.45 8.49 2.30
N ILE A 83 -6.61 7.81 1.50
CA ILE A 83 -6.62 6.34 1.40
C ILE A 83 -6.38 5.73 2.78
N SER A 84 -5.41 6.28 3.53
CA SER A 84 -5.08 5.79 4.87
C SER A 84 -6.21 6.00 5.87
N LYS A 85 -6.79 7.21 5.93
CA LYS A 85 -7.86 7.57 6.89
C LYS A 85 -9.18 6.88 6.61
N VAL A 86 -9.58 6.83 5.34
CA VAL A 86 -10.84 6.19 4.90
C VAL A 86 -10.67 4.68 4.78
N ARG A 87 -9.43 4.17 4.92
CA ARG A 87 -9.10 2.74 4.78
C ARG A 87 -9.55 2.18 3.43
N SER A 88 -9.47 2.98 2.37
CA SER A 88 -10.01 2.64 1.04
C SER A 88 -9.35 1.42 0.42
N CYS A 89 -8.15 1.04 0.88
CA CYS A 89 -7.48 -0.18 0.46
C CYS A 89 -8.19 -1.46 0.93
N ILE A 90 -9.06 -1.40 1.95
CA ILE A 90 -9.91 -2.54 2.33
C ILE A 90 -10.99 -2.75 1.28
N ILE A 91 -11.59 -1.67 0.75
CA ILE A 91 -12.56 -1.77 -0.34
C ILE A 91 -11.89 -2.40 -1.58
N MET A 92 -10.64 -2.05 -1.87
CA MET A 92 -9.89 -2.72 -2.95
C MET A 92 -9.71 -4.22 -2.71
N LEU A 93 -9.53 -4.66 -1.45
CA LEU A 93 -9.47 -6.09 -1.10
C LEU A 93 -10.83 -6.76 -1.30
N ASP A 94 -11.90 -6.13 -0.83
CA ASP A 94 -13.28 -6.64 -0.97
C ASP A 94 -13.70 -6.77 -2.44
N LEU A 95 -13.23 -5.84 -3.29
CA LEU A 95 -13.44 -5.85 -4.75
C LEU A 95 -12.43 -6.71 -5.52
N GLU A 96 -11.54 -7.43 -4.82
CA GLU A 96 -10.53 -8.32 -5.39
C GLU A 96 -9.56 -7.63 -6.37
N CYS A 97 -9.25 -6.35 -6.16
CA CYS A 97 -8.36 -5.54 -6.99
C CYS A 97 -6.87 -5.81 -6.70
N TYR A 98 -6.46 -7.07 -6.64
CA TYR A 98 -5.11 -7.47 -6.20
C TYR A 98 -4.00 -6.90 -7.09
N ASP A 99 -4.16 -6.90 -8.41
CA ASP A 99 -3.17 -6.32 -9.34
C ASP A 99 -2.95 -4.82 -9.07
N LEU A 100 -4.03 -4.12 -8.71
CA LEU A 100 -3.99 -2.70 -8.42
C LEU A 100 -3.31 -2.43 -7.07
N ILE A 101 -3.55 -3.28 -6.08
CA ILE A 101 -2.85 -3.27 -4.79
C ILE A 101 -1.34 -3.47 -5.01
N VAL A 102 -0.96 -4.46 -5.81
CA VAL A 102 0.45 -4.72 -6.15
C VAL A 102 1.06 -3.50 -6.82
N LYS A 103 0.38 -2.92 -7.82
CA LYS A 103 0.84 -1.71 -8.52
C LYS A 103 1.00 -0.51 -7.56
N MET A 104 0.09 -0.34 -6.61
CA MET A 104 0.19 0.70 -5.58
C MET A 104 1.44 0.49 -4.71
N PHE A 105 1.73 -0.74 -4.30
CA PHE A 105 2.95 -1.05 -3.54
C PHE A 105 4.22 -0.73 -4.33
N GLU A 106 4.24 -1.07 -5.61
CA GLU A 106 5.34 -0.74 -6.51
C GLU A 106 5.52 0.77 -6.64
N HIS A 107 4.44 1.54 -6.80
CA HIS A 107 4.52 3.00 -6.82
C HIS A 107 5.15 3.55 -5.54
N PHE A 108 4.76 3.07 -4.36
CA PHE A 108 5.35 3.55 -3.09
C PHE A 108 6.83 3.23 -2.99
N LEU A 109 7.22 1.98 -3.27
CA LEU A 109 8.62 1.54 -3.19
C LEU A 109 9.51 2.22 -4.26
N ASN A 110 8.98 2.52 -5.43
CA ASN A 110 9.71 3.21 -6.49
C ASN A 110 9.78 4.73 -6.26
N ALA A 111 8.77 5.33 -5.61
CA ALA A 111 8.66 6.77 -5.44
C ALA A 111 9.24 7.28 -4.11
N VAL A 112 9.36 6.45 -3.08
CA VAL A 112 9.90 6.89 -1.80
C VAL A 112 11.35 7.42 -1.94
N ARG A 113 11.59 8.56 -1.33
CA ARG A 113 12.87 9.32 -1.33
C ARG A 113 13.13 9.83 0.08
N ASP A 114 14.36 10.20 0.39
CA ASP A 114 14.73 10.70 1.72
C ASP A 114 13.88 11.89 2.15
N HIS A 115 13.59 12.85 1.25
CA HIS A 115 12.74 14.01 1.58
C HIS A 115 11.27 13.69 1.94
N HIS A 116 10.82 12.43 1.83
CA HIS A 116 9.51 11.98 2.31
C HIS A 116 9.47 11.69 3.82
N HIS A 117 10.50 12.06 4.58
CA HIS A 117 10.52 11.92 6.04
C HIS A 117 9.21 12.44 6.69
N GLY A 118 8.71 11.71 7.69
CA GLY A 118 7.48 12.05 8.40
C GLY A 118 6.22 11.44 7.78
N ILE A 119 5.29 12.30 7.33
CA ILE A 119 3.90 11.92 7.03
C ILE A 119 3.80 10.99 5.83
N ALA A 120 4.40 11.33 4.68
CA ALA A 120 4.26 10.52 3.46
C ALA A 120 4.80 9.10 3.63
N PHE A 121 5.98 8.95 4.25
CA PHE A 121 6.55 7.64 4.58
C PHE A 121 5.63 6.84 5.51
N SER A 122 5.13 7.47 6.58
CA SER A 122 4.22 6.82 7.53
C SER A 122 2.91 6.38 6.88
N LEU A 123 2.35 7.19 5.98
CA LEU A 123 1.15 6.84 5.22
C LEU A 123 1.38 5.62 4.32
N MET A 124 2.52 5.56 3.60
CA MET A 124 2.88 4.39 2.79
C MET A 124 2.96 3.12 3.64
N VAL A 125 3.68 3.16 4.77
CA VAL A 125 3.79 2.04 5.71
C VAL A 125 2.40 1.63 6.21
N ASN A 126 1.57 2.59 6.62
CA ASN A 126 0.24 2.31 7.18
C ASN A 126 -0.70 1.68 6.15
N ILE A 127 -0.69 2.15 4.90
CA ILE A 127 -1.52 1.58 3.83
C ILE A 127 -1.07 0.15 3.51
N MET A 128 0.24 -0.06 3.30
CA MET A 128 0.79 -1.40 3.04
C MET A 128 0.51 -2.36 4.19
N ALA A 129 0.70 -1.90 5.42
CA ALA A 129 0.40 -2.65 6.63
C ALA A 129 -1.06 -3.06 6.71
N LEU A 130 -1.97 -2.11 6.49
CA LEU A 130 -3.40 -2.34 6.59
C LEU A 130 -3.89 -3.38 5.58
N VAL A 131 -3.40 -3.33 4.34
CA VAL A 131 -3.70 -4.35 3.33
C VAL A 131 -3.28 -5.74 3.81
N LEU A 132 -2.05 -5.88 4.29
CA LEU A 132 -1.54 -7.16 4.75
C LEU A 132 -2.26 -7.64 6.02
N GLU A 133 -2.68 -6.74 6.91
CA GLU A 133 -3.45 -7.05 8.12
C GLU A 133 -4.82 -7.63 7.80
N GLU A 134 -5.55 -7.02 6.87
CA GLU A 134 -6.93 -7.38 6.53
C GLU A 134 -7.03 -8.48 5.47
N SER A 135 -5.94 -8.78 4.74
CA SER A 135 -5.91 -9.86 3.75
C SER A 135 -6.12 -11.24 4.40
N LYS A 136 -7.10 -12.03 3.95
CA LYS A 136 -7.30 -13.40 4.43
C LYS A 136 -6.19 -14.35 3.97
N ASP A 137 -5.75 -14.17 2.74
CA ASP A 137 -4.65 -14.91 2.13
C ASP A 137 -3.70 -13.94 1.43
N ILE A 138 -2.39 -14.19 1.51
CA ILE A 138 -1.37 -13.32 0.90
C ILE A 138 -0.74 -14.06 -0.28
N SER A 139 -1.01 -13.58 -1.49
CA SER A 139 -0.42 -14.15 -2.70
C SER A 139 1.08 -13.83 -2.79
N LEU A 140 1.82 -14.66 -3.54
CA LEU A 140 3.23 -14.38 -3.83
C LEU A 140 3.40 -13.09 -4.62
N ASP A 141 2.47 -12.76 -5.51
CA ASP A 141 2.48 -11.51 -6.28
C ASP A 141 2.42 -10.28 -5.37
N MET A 142 1.64 -10.35 -4.29
CA MET A 142 1.57 -9.29 -3.28
C MET A 142 2.89 -9.12 -2.50
N LEU A 143 3.67 -10.20 -2.35
CA LEU A 143 4.97 -10.17 -1.67
C LEU A 143 6.14 -9.75 -2.57
N LYS A 144 6.01 -9.89 -3.90
CA LYS A 144 7.07 -9.57 -4.87
C LYS A 144 7.63 -8.14 -4.72
N PRO A 145 6.82 -7.07 -4.55
CA PRO A 145 7.35 -5.72 -4.37
C PRO A 145 8.25 -5.60 -3.14
N PHE A 146 7.84 -6.19 -2.01
CA PHE A 146 8.62 -6.18 -0.78
C PHE A 146 9.93 -6.95 -0.94
N LEU A 147 9.88 -8.16 -1.50
CA LEU A 147 11.07 -8.98 -1.79
C LEU A 147 12.05 -8.26 -2.72
N LYS A 148 11.53 -7.60 -3.76
CA LYS A 148 12.33 -6.77 -4.66
C LYS A 148 13.02 -5.64 -3.91
N SER A 149 12.35 -4.98 -2.97
CA SER A 149 12.91 -3.85 -2.20
C SER A 149 14.00 -4.23 -1.19
N VAL A 150 13.98 -5.47 -0.70
CA VAL A 150 14.94 -5.94 0.32
C VAL A 150 16.07 -6.78 -0.26
N LYS A 151 16.24 -6.83 -1.58
CA LYS A 151 17.34 -7.54 -2.23
C LYS A 151 18.67 -6.79 -2.04
N ASN A 152 19.72 -7.47 -1.58
CA ASN A 152 21.03 -6.88 -1.25
C ASN A 152 21.80 -6.43 -2.50
N ASN A 153 21.80 -7.27 -3.54
CA ASN A 153 22.70 -7.13 -4.70
C ASN A 153 22.00 -6.57 -5.94
N LYS A 154 20.91 -5.81 -5.77
CA LYS A 154 20.20 -5.21 -6.89
C LYS A 154 20.53 -3.72 -6.98
N GLU A 155 21.24 -3.35 -8.03
CA GLU A 155 21.50 -1.96 -8.38
C GLU A 155 20.19 -1.18 -8.51
N GLY A 156 20.19 0.08 -8.05
CA GLY A 156 19.07 1.00 -8.16
C GLY A 156 18.02 0.93 -7.03
N ILE A 157 18.17 0.08 -6.02
CA ILE A 157 17.32 0.14 -4.82
C ILE A 157 17.85 1.21 -3.87
N LEU A 158 17.02 2.21 -3.58
CA LEU A 158 17.35 3.26 -2.60
C LEU A 158 17.29 2.72 -1.16
N PRO A 159 18.18 3.16 -0.25
CA PRO A 159 18.14 2.76 1.16
C PRO A 159 16.80 3.03 1.84
N VAL A 160 16.15 4.16 1.54
CA VAL A 160 14.82 4.50 2.06
C VAL A 160 13.71 3.57 1.55
N ALA A 161 13.82 3.08 0.31
CA ALA A 161 12.89 2.09 -0.24
C ALA A 161 13.09 0.72 0.40
N ARG A 162 14.34 0.33 0.65
CA ARG A 162 14.66 -0.87 1.44
C ARG A 162 14.08 -0.76 2.85
N LYS A 163 14.27 0.38 3.52
CA LYS A 163 13.71 0.64 4.85
C LYS A 163 12.18 0.51 4.88
N LEU A 164 11.49 1.09 3.89
CA LEU A 164 10.03 0.96 3.76
C LEU A 164 9.59 -0.51 3.67
N GLY A 165 10.26 -1.30 2.81
CA GLY A 165 9.98 -2.74 2.68
C GLY A 165 10.28 -3.52 3.96
N GLU A 166 11.41 -3.25 4.61
CA GLU A 166 11.79 -3.89 5.87
C GLU A 166 10.80 -3.60 7.01
N GLU A 167 10.35 -2.35 7.15
CA GLU A 167 9.39 -1.98 8.21
C GLU A 167 8.07 -2.74 8.06
N VAL A 168 7.56 -2.86 6.83
CA VAL A 168 6.32 -3.60 6.57
C VAL A 168 6.51 -5.10 6.81
N ILE A 169 7.60 -5.70 6.31
CA ILE A 169 7.89 -7.13 6.54
C ILE A 169 8.01 -7.43 8.03
N LYS A 170 8.76 -6.62 8.80
CA LYS A 170 8.94 -6.81 10.25
C LYS A 170 7.60 -6.79 10.99
N LYS A 171 6.73 -5.83 10.65
CA LYS A 171 5.43 -5.65 11.32
C LYS A 171 4.48 -6.84 11.12
N PHE A 172 4.65 -7.61 10.05
CA PHE A 172 3.81 -8.75 9.70
C PHE A 172 4.59 -10.06 9.56
N ALA A 173 5.72 -10.18 10.28
CA ALA A 173 6.60 -11.34 10.23
C ALA A 173 5.81 -12.66 10.37
N ASP A 174 5.04 -12.81 11.45
CA ASP A 174 4.27 -14.04 11.74
C ASP A 174 3.27 -14.39 10.62
N LYS A 175 2.62 -13.38 10.05
CA LYS A 175 1.60 -13.58 9.01
C LYS A 175 2.24 -13.90 7.66
N ILE A 176 3.37 -13.29 7.34
CA ILE A 176 4.05 -13.42 6.05
C ILE A 176 4.99 -14.64 6.01
N GLN A 177 5.53 -15.07 7.15
CA GLN A 177 6.46 -16.20 7.28
C GLN A 177 6.04 -17.47 6.52
N PRO A 178 4.81 -18.01 6.66
CA PRO A 178 4.43 -19.24 5.94
C PRO A 178 4.47 -19.05 4.42
N TYR A 179 4.12 -17.87 3.93
CA TYR A 179 4.15 -17.53 2.51
C TYR A 179 5.57 -17.38 1.97
N LEU A 180 6.45 -16.74 2.75
CA LEU A 180 7.87 -16.64 2.42
C LEU A 180 8.54 -18.00 2.40
N ASN A 181 8.29 -18.85 3.40
CA ASN A 181 8.86 -20.20 3.44
C ASN A 181 8.41 -21.02 2.23
N LYS A 182 7.13 -20.91 1.82
CA LYS A 182 6.63 -21.52 0.59
C LYS A 182 7.30 -20.95 -0.66
N ALA A 183 7.43 -19.63 -0.76
CA ALA A 183 8.08 -18.94 -1.88
C ALA A 183 9.53 -19.38 -2.04
N MET A 184 10.28 -19.38 -0.93
CA MET A 184 11.69 -19.73 -0.89
C MET A 184 11.90 -21.23 -1.12
N THR A 185 11.02 -22.10 -0.60
CA THR A 185 11.09 -23.54 -0.91
C THR A 185 10.89 -23.81 -2.41
N ASN A 186 9.98 -23.08 -3.07
CA ASN A 186 9.79 -23.19 -4.52
C ASN A 186 11.01 -22.66 -5.29
N LEU A 187 11.67 -21.60 -4.83
CA LEU A 187 12.92 -21.10 -5.41
C LEU A 187 14.09 -22.07 -5.17
N ASN A 188 14.17 -22.71 -4.00
CA ASN A 188 15.21 -23.67 -3.65
C ASN A 188 15.06 -25.02 -4.35
N LYS A 189 13.91 -25.37 -4.91
CA LYS A 189 13.86 -26.52 -5.83
C LYS A 189 14.77 -26.33 -7.06
N ALA A 190 15.25 -25.11 -7.32
CA ALA A 190 16.28 -24.80 -8.30
C ALA A 190 17.70 -24.56 -7.71
N MET A 191 17.88 -24.51 -6.39
CA MET A 191 19.17 -24.25 -5.70
C MET A 191 19.32 -25.05 -4.39
N THR A 192 20.49 -25.65 -4.17
CA THR A 192 20.71 -26.71 -3.17
C THR A 192 20.45 -26.36 -1.68
N ASN A 193 20.39 -25.08 -1.25
CA ASN A 193 20.11 -24.71 0.16
C ASN A 193 19.34 -23.38 0.33
N LEU A 194 18.48 -23.30 1.37
CA LEU A 194 17.69 -22.11 1.74
C LEU A 194 18.53 -20.92 2.21
N ASN A 195 19.59 -21.17 2.98
CA ASN A 195 20.49 -20.11 3.48
C ASN A 195 21.22 -19.40 2.34
N ASP A 196 21.61 -20.13 1.28
CA ASP A 196 22.28 -19.56 0.11
C ASP A 196 21.32 -18.65 -0.69
N SER A 197 20.03 -18.99 -0.72
CA SER A 197 18.98 -18.18 -1.36
C SER A 197 18.66 -16.90 -0.58
N LEU A 198 18.65 -16.98 0.77
CA LEU A 198 18.40 -15.83 1.65
C LEU A 198 19.57 -14.84 1.71
N ALA A 199 20.81 -15.28 1.45
CA ALA A 199 22.01 -14.43 1.43
C ALA A 199 21.90 -13.24 0.44
N HIS A 200 21.05 -13.36 -0.58
CA HIS A 200 20.77 -12.30 -1.55
C HIS A 200 19.81 -11.21 -1.05
N TYR A 201 19.25 -11.35 0.15
CA TYR A 201 18.26 -10.44 0.73
C TYR A 201 18.70 -9.90 2.08
N SER A 202 18.11 -8.78 2.50
CA SER A 202 18.33 -8.17 3.81
C SER A 202 18.04 -9.18 4.92
N GLN A 203 18.75 -9.01 6.04
CA GLN A 203 18.62 -9.83 7.26
C GLN A 203 17.19 -9.89 7.79
N VAL A 204 16.31 -8.97 7.39
CA VAL A 204 14.88 -9.04 7.70
C VAL A 204 14.24 -10.36 7.27
N LEU A 205 14.61 -10.91 6.11
CA LEU A 205 14.02 -12.17 5.64
C LEU A 205 14.54 -13.36 6.43
N THR A 206 15.82 -13.36 6.78
CA THR A 206 16.42 -14.35 7.70
C THR A 206 15.68 -14.35 9.03
N TYR A 207 15.47 -13.16 9.62
CA TYR A 207 14.70 -12.99 10.86
C TYR A 207 13.27 -13.58 10.75
N VAL A 208 12.54 -13.24 9.68
CA VAL A 208 11.16 -13.75 9.51
C VAL A 208 11.14 -15.26 9.30
N CYS A 209 12.07 -15.82 8.52
CA CYS A 209 12.12 -17.25 8.23
C CYS A 209 12.56 -18.08 9.45
N GLU A 210 13.55 -17.61 10.22
CA GLU A 210 14.13 -18.33 11.37
C GLU A 210 13.38 -18.10 12.69
N GLY A 211 12.52 -17.09 12.79
CA GLY A 211 11.68 -16.83 13.97
C GLY A 211 12.43 -16.34 15.21
N THR A 212 13.64 -15.80 15.07
CA THR A 212 14.48 -15.35 16.20
C THR A 212 13.98 -14.02 16.78
N THR A 213 13.40 -14.06 17.98
CA THR A 213 12.65 -12.99 18.67
C THR A 213 13.44 -11.76 19.16
N HIS A 214 14.63 -11.45 18.66
CA HIS A 214 15.45 -10.35 19.19
C HIS A 214 15.57 -9.14 18.26
N PHE A 215 14.51 -8.33 18.20
CA PHE A 215 14.66 -6.87 18.07
C PHE A 215 13.89 -6.24 19.23
N ALA A 216 14.63 -5.78 20.24
CA ALA A 216 14.04 -5.02 21.33
C ALA A 216 13.65 -3.64 20.79
N GLU A 217 12.36 -3.29 20.78
CA GLU A 217 11.90 -1.90 20.84
C GLU A 217 10.41 -1.80 21.21
N ASN A 218 10.07 -0.72 21.93
CA ASN A 218 9.00 -0.63 22.92
C ASN A 218 7.56 -0.80 22.39
N ASN A 219 6.89 -1.84 22.89
CA ASN A 219 5.55 -2.29 22.49
C ASN A 219 4.36 -1.50 23.10
N ALA A 220 4.58 -0.29 23.62
CA ALA A 220 3.57 0.43 24.40
C ALA A 220 2.56 1.24 23.56
N GLU A 221 2.90 1.66 22.34
CA GLU A 221 1.98 2.43 21.47
C GLU A 221 1.12 1.55 20.57
N VAL A 222 1.63 0.38 20.13
CA VAL A 222 0.91 -0.58 19.28
C VAL A 222 -0.31 -1.16 20.01
N LEU A 223 -0.20 -1.40 21.31
CA LEU A 223 -1.30 -1.89 22.14
C LEU A 223 -2.41 -0.84 22.32
N ARG A 224 -2.07 0.45 22.23
CA ARG A 224 -3.02 1.56 22.36
C ARG A 224 -3.91 1.71 21.11
N CYS A 225 -3.37 1.40 19.92
CA CYS A 225 -4.15 1.33 18.68
C CYS A 225 -5.12 0.13 18.66
N ARG A 226 -4.71 -1.04 19.18
CA ARG A 226 -5.59 -2.24 19.28
C ARG A 226 -6.87 -1.99 20.10
N LYS A 227 -6.79 -1.25 21.21
CA LYS A 227 -7.98 -0.95 22.05
C LYS A 227 -8.93 0.08 21.44
N ARG A 228 -8.47 0.93 20.51
CA ARG A 228 -9.33 1.91 19.82
C ARG A 228 -10.12 1.26 18.68
N LEU A 229 -9.57 0.23 18.03
CA LEU A 229 -10.22 -0.52 16.94
C LEU A 229 -11.35 -1.44 17.41
N SER A 230 -11.31 -1.94 18.65
CA SER A 230 -12.44 -2.73 19.20
C SER A 230 -13.69 -1.88 19.48
N ILE A 231 -13.55 -0.56 19.58
CA ILE A 231 -14.67 0.36 19.84
C ILE A 231 -15.41 0.70 18.53
N LEU A 232 -14.73 0.68 17.38
CA LEU A 232 -15.32 0.98 16.06
C LEU A 232 -15.91 -0.25 15.34
N ARG A 233 -15.76 -1.48 15.88
CA ARG A 233 -16.44 -2.68 15.37
C ARG A 233 -17.79 -2.96 16.05
N ARG A 234 -18.25 -2.09 16.97
CA ARG A 234 -19.50 -2.24 17.73
C ARG A 234 -20.46 -1.05 17.61
N GLN A 235 -20.29 -0.20 16.60
CA GLN A 235 -21.26 0.80 16.16
C GLN A 235 -21.38 0.70 14.65
#